data_AF-A0A962B4T3-F1
#
_entry.id   AF-A0A962B4T3-F1
#
_cell.length_a   1.000
_cell.length_b   1.000
_cell.length_c   1.000
_cell.angle_alpha   90.00
_cell.angle_beta   90.00
_cell.angle_gamma   90.00
#
_symmetry.space_group_name_H-M   'P 1'
#
loop_
_entity.id
_entity.type
_entity.pdbx_description
1 polymer ?
#
loop_
_entity_poly.entity_id
_entity_poly.type
_entity_poly.pdbx_seq_one_letter_code
_entity_poly.pdbx_strand_id
1 'polypeptide(L)'
;MNSAGDQYWEEGQDDVVLPFRTLRSQVIGRVVRLGAAVDEILTGHGYPEPVSRVLGEALVLAALLGSALKFEGKLILQARTDGPIDLLVADYETPGLLRGYASFDAEKVEATTAAATGPALPRLLGHGHLALTIDPGGDMDRYQGIVALDGTVLAEAAHTYFRQSEQLPTFLHLAVARQFKSGEGGGWSWRAGGIMIQHVPAVGGNPDIPGEHAPTPA
;
A
#
# COMPACT_ATOMS: atom_id res chain seq x y z
N MET A 1 29.19 19.07 -35.89
CA MET A 1 27.79 18.70 -36.20
C MET A 1 27.18 18.17 -34.92
N ASN A 2 26.21 18.91 -34.37
CA ASN A 2 25.61 18.70 -33.06
C ASN A 2 24.81 17.38 -33.02
N SER A 3 25.20 16.45 -32.14
CA SER A 3 24.36 15.33 -31.70
C SER A 3 23.67 15.75 -30.39
N ALA A 4 22.62 16.57 -30.53
CA ALA A 4 21.67 16.82 -29.46
C ALA A 4 20.45 15.94 -29.74
N GLY A 5 20.26 14.86 -28.98
CA GLY A 5 19.15 13.93 -29.21
C GLY A 5 18.93 12.87 -28.12
N ASP A 6 19.97 12.38 -27.46
CA ASP A 6 19.85 11.19 -26.58
C ASP A 6 19.91 11.51 -25.08
N GLN A 7 19.23 12.58 -24.62
CA GLN A 7 19.21 12.98 -23.20
C GLN A 7 17.81 13.05 -22.58
N TYR A 8 16.79 12.43 -23.18
CA TYR A 8 15.38 12.55 -22.72
C TYR A 8 14.79 11.31 -22.01
N TRP A 9 15.60 10.34 -21.62
CA TRP A 9 15.18 9.29 -20.68
C TRP A 9 16.12 9.28 -19.47
N GLU A 10 15.97 10.26 -18.59
CA GLU A 10 16.31 9.99 -17.19
C GLU A 10 15.43 8.80 -16.76
N GLU A 11 16.06 7.71 -16.33
CA GLU A 11 15.38 6.56 -15.72
C GLU A 11 14.38 7.10 -14.69
N GLY A 12 13.09 7.06 -15.00
CA GLY A 12 12.06 7.58 -14.10
C GLY A 12 12.24 6.96 -12.72
N GLN A 13 12.21 7.80 -11.69
CA GLN A 13 12.43 7.41 -10.29
C GLN A 13 11.71 6.09 -9.99
N ASP A 14 12.48 5.09 -9.58
CA ASP A 14 12.05 3.70 -9.55
C ASP A 14 10.99 3.44 -8.45
N ASP A 15 11.15 4.16 -7.34
CA ASP A 15 10.19 4.30 -6.25
C ASP A 15 9.27 5.50 -6.51
N VAL A 16 8.00 5.24 -6.79
CA VAL A 16 7.03 6.28 -7.14
C VAL A 16 5.63 5.99 -6.60
N VAL A 17 4.96 7.05 -6.17
CA VAL A 17 3.53 7.04 -5.86
C VAL A 17 2.83 8.02 -6.80
N LEU A 18 1.91 7.52 -7.62
CA LEU A 18 1.17 8.31 -8.59
C LEU A 18 -0.32 8.36 -8.21
N PRO A 19 -0.81 9.47 -7.65
CA PRO A 19 -2.24 9.71 -7.52
C PRO A 19 -2.88 9.98 -8.88
N PHE A 20 -4.10 9.48 -9.07
CA PHE A 20 -4.88 9.71 -10.27
C PHE A 20 -6.37 9.91 -9.95
N ARG A 21 -7.08 10.51 -10.90
CA ARG A 21 -8.53 10.66 -10.88
C ARG A 21 -9.08 10.45 -12.28
N THR A 22 -10.19 9.74 -12.39
CA THR A 22 -10.93 9.62 -13.65
C THR A 22 -12.12 10.57 -13.63
N LEU A 23 -12.39 11.22 -14.77
CA LEU A 23 -13.51 12.14 -14.88
C LEU A 23 -14.85 11.43 -15.10
N ARG A 24 -14.87 10.39 -15.95
CA ARG A 24 -16.11 9.70 -16.34
C ARG A 24 -16.58 8.67 -15.31
N SER A 25 -15.67 7.85 -14.80
CA SER A 25 -16.01 6.82 -13.79
C SER A 25 -16.03 7.34 -12.36
N GLN A 26 -15.66 8.61 -12.14
CA GLN A 26 -15.66 9.27 -10.83
C GLN A 26 -14.91 8.48 -9.75
N VAL A 27 -13.77 7.89 -10.13
CA VAL A 27 -12.89 7.22 -9.18
C VAL A 27 -11.64 8.05 -8.93
N ILE A 28 -11.17 7.99 -7.71
CA ILE A 28 -9.83 8.44 -7.32
C ILE A 28 -9.01 7.21 -6.99
N GLY A 29 -7.70 7.30 -7.19
CA GLY A 29 -6.83 6.19 -6.85
C GLY A 29 -5.38 6.59 -6.78
N ARG A 30 -4.56 5.62 -6.43
CA ARG A 30 -3.10 5.73 -6.41
C ARG A 30 -2.49 4.44 -6.94
N VAL A 31 -1.43 4.58 -7.70
CA VAL A 31 -0.54 3.48 -8.06
C VAL A 31 0.78 3.68 -7.32
N VAL A 32 1.27 2.63 -6.68
CA VAL A 32 2.59 2.60 -6.06
C VAL A 32 3.45 1.61 -6.82
N ARG A 33 4.70 2.00 -7.06
CA ARG A 33 5.76 1.12 -7.55
C ARG A 33 6.97 1.34 -6.67
N LEU A 34 7.48 0.27 -6.09
CA LEU A 34 8.66 0.26 -5.24
C LEU A 34 9.74 -0.61 -5.89
N GLY A 35 10.96 -0.07 -5.90
CA GLY A 35 12.18 -0.65 -6.42
C GLY A 35 13.26 -0.71 -5.36
N ALA A 36 14.17 0.25 -5.39
CA ALA A 36 15.34 0.26 -4.50
C ALA A 36 14.90 0.25 -3.03
N ALA A 37 13.88 1.03 -2.66
CA ALA A 37 13.40 1.08 -1.28
C ALA A 37 12.92 -0.28 -0.75
N VAL A 38 12.10 -1.01 -1.54
CA VAL A 38 11.61 -2.33 -1.09
C VAL A 38 12.72 -3.37 -1.13
N ASP A 39 13.62 -3.31 -2.11
CA ASP A 39 14.74 -4.23 -2.23
C ASP A 39 15.70 -4.10 -1.04
N GLU A 40 16.06 -2.87 -0.65
CA GLU A 40 16.90 -2.60 0.52
C GLU A 40 16.27 -3.14 1.81
N ILE A 41 14.98 -2.85 2.05
CA ILE A 41 14.27 -3.32 3.25
C ILE A 41 14.22 -4.85 3.30
N LEU A 42 13.88 -5.50 2.18
CA LEU A 42 13.68 -6.96 2.17
C LEU A 42 15.01 -7.74 2.16
N THR A 43 16.06 -7.20 1.54
CA THR A 43 17.38 -7.85 1.50
C THR A 43 18.15 -7.69 2.81
N GLY A 44 18.02 -6.54 3.49
CA GLY A 44 18.73 -6.27 4.74
C GLY A 44 18.46 -7.27 5.88
N HIS A 45 17.30 -7.91 5.87
CA HIS A 45 16.89 -8.85 6.92
C HIS A 45 17.06 -10.34 6.54
N GLY A 46 17.32 -10.67 5.28
CA GLY A 46 17.51 -12.07 4.86
C GLY A 46 16.29 -12.98 5.06
N TYR A 47 15.07 -12.43 4.96
CA TYR A 47 13.82 -13.18 5.15
C TYR A 47 13.65 -14.32 4.12
N PRO A 48 13.01 -15.45 4.50
CA PRO A 48 12.51 -16.42 3.52
C PRO A 48 11.55 -15.74 2.54
N GLU A 49 11.58 -16.15 1.26
CA GLU A 49 10.80 -15.53 0.19
C GLU A 49 9.31 -15.34 0.52
N PRO A 50 8.59 -16.32 1.11
CA PRO A 50 7.20 -16.14 1.52
C PRO A 50 6.99 -15.00 2.52
N VAL A 51 7.92 -14.83 3.48
CA VAL A 51 7.88 -13.75 4.48
C VAL A 51 8.19 -12.40 3.81
N SER A 52 9.19 -12.35 2.92
CA SER A 52 9.51 -11.14 2.15
C SER A 52 8.33 -10.66 1.31
N ARG A 53 7.55 -11.57 0.73
CA ARG A 53 6.36 -11.24 -0.05
C ARG A 53 5.27 -10.61 0.82
N VAL A 54 4.96 -11.18 1.98
CA VAL A 54 3.97 -10.61 2.92
C VAL A 54 4.42 -9.24 3.44
N LEU A 55 5.69 -9.09 3.78
CA LEU A 55 6.24 -7.79 4.20
C LEU A 55 6.23 -6.76 3.07
N GLY A 56 6.55 -7.16 1.84
CA GLY A 56 6.45 -6.30 0.66
C GLY A 56 5.02 -5.81 0.41
N GLU A 57 4.02 -6.66 0.60
CA GLU A 57 2.61 -6.26 0.48
C GLU A 57 2.25 -5.21 1.55
N ALA A 58 2.73 -5.39 2.79
CA ALA A 58 2.54 -4.42 3.86
C ALA A 58 3.21 -3.07 3.58
N LEU A 59 4.42 -3.06 3.00
CA LEU A 59 5.11 -1.83 2.59
C LEU A 59 4.35 -1.08 1.49
N VAL A 60 3.85 -1.81 0.48
CA VAL A 60 3.02 -1.21 -0.58
C VAL A 60 1.74 -0.63 0.00
N LEU A 61 1.07 -1.36 0.89
CA LEU A 61 -0.15 -0.90 1.54
C LEU A 61 0.10 0.35 2.40
N ALA A 62 1.19 0.35 3.19
CA ALA A 62 1.62 1.52 3.96
C ALA A 62 1.91 2.72 3.06
N ALA A 63 2.58 2.53 1.92
CA ALA A 63 2.84 3.59 0.95
C ALA A 63 1.56 4.13 0.29
N LEU A 64 0.62 3.25 -0.11
CA LEU A 64 -0.66 3.63 -0.71
C LEU A 64 -1.50 4.51 0.23
N LEU A 65 -1.48 4.18 1.52
CA LEU A 65 -2.25 4.86 2.55
C LEU A 65 -1.53 6.10 3.08
N GLY A 66 -0.24 6.00 3.42
CA GLY A 66 0.55 7.06 4.01
C GLY A 66 0.77 8.24 3.07
N SER A 67 0.97 7.97 1.77
CA SER A 67 1.04 9.03 0.75
C SER A 67 -0.28 9.79 0.54
N ALA A 68 -1.39 9.30 1.10
CA ALA A 68 -2.69 9.96 1.07
C ALA A 68 -2.90 10.98 2.20
N LEU A 69 -2.02 10.98 3.21
CA LEU A 69 -2.10 11.91 4.33
C LEU A 69 -1.96 13.35 3.84
N LYS A 70 -2.81 14.24 4.35
CA LYS A 70 -2.84 15.68 3.98
C LYS A 70 -1.99 16.55 4.91
N PHE A 71 -1.30 15.92 5.84
CA PHE A 71 -0.50 16.55 6.90
C PHE A 71 0.77 15.72 7.11
N GLU A 72 1.76 16.32 7.78
CA GLU A 72 2.96 15.60 8.19
C GLU A 72 2.64 14.64 9.33
N GLY A 73 3.07 13.39 9.21
CA GLY A 73 2.80 12.38 10.21
C GLY A 73 3.24 10.99 9.76
N LYS A 74 2.78 10.01 10.53
CA LYS A 74 3.15 8.61 10.37
C LYS A 74 1.91 7.73 10.25
N LEU A 75 1.91 6.85 9.27
CA LEU A 75 1.00 5.73 9.19
C LEU A 75 1.72 4.46 9.63
N ILE A 76 1.11 3.69 10.52
CA ILE A 76 1.65 2.45 11.05
C ILE A 76 0.64 1.34 10.78
N LEU A 77 1.05 0.36 9.99
CA LEU A 77 0.37 -0.91 9.82
C LEU A 77 1.01 -1.92 10.74
N GLN A 78 0.21 -2.57 11.59
CA GLN A 78 0.68 -3.63 12.49
C GLN A 78 -0.28 -4.82 12.45
N ALA A 79 0.23 -6.01 12.13
CA ALA A 79 -0.50 -7.26 12.33
C ALA A 79 0.11 -8.01 13.51
N ARG A 80 -0.75 -8.53 14.40
CA ARG A 80 -0.38 -9.50 15.44
C ARG A 80 -1.26 -10.71 15.31
N THR A 81 -0.65 -11.88 15.21
CA THR A 81 -1.36 -13.11 14.85
C THR A 81 -0.77 -14.36 15.50
N ASP A 82 -1.47 -15.48 15.33
CA ASP A 82 -1.06 -16.82 15.77
C ASP A 82 -0.41 -17.67 14.66
N GLY A 83 -0.25 -17.10 13.46
CA GLY A 83 0.35 -17.77 12.31
C GLY A 83 1.87 -17.85 12.34
N PRO A 84 2.50 -18.40 11.28
CA PRO A 84 3.95 -18.43 11.14
C PRO A 84 4.63 -17.06 11.25
N ILE A 85 4.00 -15.98 10.76
CA ILE A 85 4.41 -14.59 11.04
C ILE A 85 3.58 -14.14 12.24
N ASP A 86 4.20 -13.85 13.38
CA ASP A 86 3.49 -13.48 14.63
C ASP A 86 3.34 -11.96 14.82
N LEU A 87 4.24 -11.20 14.20
CA LEU A 87 4.24 -9.75 14.18
C LEU A 87 4.71 -9.25 12.81
N LEU A 88 3.88 -8.43 12.18
CA LEU A 88 4.21 -7.70 10.96
C LEU A 88 4.03 -6.22 11.23
N VAL A 89 5.04 -5.41 10.90
CA VAL A 89 4.97 -3.96 11.02
C VAL A 89 5.46 -3.33 9.72
N ALA A 90 4.70 -2.38 9.18
CA ALA A 90 5.14 -1.50 8.11
C ALA A 90 4.72 -0.07 8.46
N ASP A 91 5.64 0.87 8.38
CA ASP A 91 5.35 2.28 8.60
C ASP A 91 5.72 3.13 7.40
N TYR A 92 4.94 4.19 7.22
CA TYR A 92 5.19 5.26 6.27
C TYR A 92 5.21 6.58 7.05
N GLU A 93 6.29 7.32 6.93
CA GLU A 93 6.44 8.67 7.48
C GLU A 93 6.57 9.65 6.33
N THR A 94 5.74 10.69 6.34
CA THR A 94 5.70 11.70 5.28
C THR A 94 7.05 12.43 5.17
N PRO A 95 7.54 12.73 3.95
CA PRO A 95 6.88 12.54 2.66
C PRO A 95 7.25 11.23 1.92
N GLY A 96 7.87 10.24 2.58
CA GLY A 96 8.29 9.04 1.85
C GLY A 96 9.19 8.05 2.56
N LEU A 97 9.41 8.18 3.87
CA LEU A 97 10.21 7.22 4.61
C LEU A 97 9.38 5.96 4.86
N LEU A 98 9.84 4.82 4.36
CA LEU A 98 9.22 3.51 4.58
C LEU A 98 10.14 2.66 5.44
N ARG A 99 9.57 1.93 6.40
CA ARG A 99 10.27 0.83 7.09
C ARG A 99 9.33 -0.35 7.27
N GLY A 100 9.94 -1.52 7.41
CA GLY A 100 9.23 -2.78 7.54
C GLY A 100 9.98 -3.73 8.44
N TYR A 101 9.22 -4.52 9.20
CA TYR A 101 9.76 -5.56 10.06
C TYR A 101 8.76 -6.70 10.15
N ALA A 102 9.27 -7.94 10.08
CA ALA A 102 8.52 -9.15 10.38
C ALA A 102 9.26 -10.00 11.42
N SER A 103 8.53 -10.48 12.41
CA SER A 103 8.92 -11.58 13.29
C SER A 103 8.15 -12.83 12.89
N PHE A 104 8.83 -13.97 12.87
CA PHE A 104 8.30 -15.22 12.35
C PHE A 104 8.99 -16.43 12.97
N ASP A 105 8.30 -17.56 12.94
CA ASP A 105 8.80 -18.89 13.29
C ASP A 105 9.28 -19.60 12.02
N ALA A 106 10.59 -19.83 11.91
CA ALA A 106 11.20 -20.39 10.71
C ALA A 106 10.72 -21.80 10.38
N GLU A 107 10.53 -22.65 11.39
CA GLU A 107 10.07 -24.04 11.20
C GLU A 107 8.63 -24.06 10.71
N LYS A 108 7.76 -23.21 11.30
CA LYS A 108 6.38 -23.08 10.83
C LYS A 108 6.30 -22.50 9.42
N VAL A 109 7.13 -21.52 9.08
CA VAL A 109 7.20 -20.97 7.71
C VAL A 109 7.60 -22.06 6.72
N GLU A 110 8.63 -22.83 7.03
CA GLU A 110 9.09 -23.94 6.17
C GLU A 110 7.99 -25.00 6.00
N ALA A 111 7.38 -25.46 7.09
CA ALA A 111 6.32 -26.45 7.05
C ALA A 111 5.08 -25.95 6.26
N THR A 112 4.69 -24.69 6.45
CA THR A 112 3.54 -24.08 5.75
C THR A 112 3.84 -23.91 4.26
N THR A 113 5.09 -23.57 3.92
CA THR A 113 5.53 -23.42 2.53
C THR A 113 5.59 -24.78 1.82
N ALA A 114 6.11 -25.81 2.49
CA ALA A 114 6.16 -27.17 1.94
C ALA A 114 4.77 -27.80 1.75
N ALA A 115 3.81 -27.45 2.62
CA ALA A 115 2.43 -27.92 2.52
C ALA A 115 1.59 -27.15 1.48
N ALA A 116 2.05 -26.00 0.99
CA ALA A 116 1.32 -25.19 0.03
C ALA A 116 1.20 -25.92 -1.32
N THR A 117 -0.04 -26.07 -1.80
CA THR A 117 -0.32 -26.67 -3.11
C THR A 117 -0.68 -25.59 -4.13
N GLY A 118 0.09 -25.49 -5.20
CA GLY A 118 -0.15 -24.55 -6.31
C GLY A 118 0.57 -23.21 -6.17
N PRO A 119 0.25 -22.23 -7.03
CA PRO A 119 1.01 -20.98 -7.17
C PRO A 119 0.64 -19.89 -6.15
N ALA A 120 -0.37 -20.12 -5.30
CA ALA A 120 -0.83 -19.14 -4.33
C ALA A 120 0.19 -18.95 -3.20
N LEU A 121 0.28 -17.73 -2.66
CA LEU A 121 1.14 -17.44 -1.51
C LEU A 121 0.67 -18.26 -0.29
N PRO A 122 1.57 -18.90 0.47
CA PRO A 122 1.20 -19.58 1.71
C PRO A 122 0.54 -18.59 2.69
N ARG A 123 -0.47 -19.07 3.42
CA ARG A 123 -1.19 -18.25 4.43
C ARG A 123 -0.38 -18.17 5.72
N LEU A 124 0.51 -17.19 5.79
CA LEU A 124 1.45 -17.03 6.91
C LEU A 124 0.93 -16.20 8.09
N LEU A 125 -0.15 -15.45 7.91
CA LEU A 125 -0.69 -14.59 8.97
C LEU A 125 -1.54 -15.38 9.97
N GLY A 126 -2.37 -16.33 9.56
CA GLY A 126 -3.26 -17.03 10.50
C GLY A 126 -4.37 -16.13 11.05
N HIS A 127 -4.72 -16.30 12.32
CA HIS A 127 -5.74 -15.52 13.01
C HIS A 127 -5.13 -14.42 13.87
N GLY A 128 -5.84 -13.30 14.02
CA GLY A 128 -5.39 -12.20 14.87
C GLY A 128 -6.06 -10.89 14.51
N HIS A 129 -5.28 -9.81 14.45
CA HIS A 129 -5.79 -8.50 14.05
C HIS A 129 -4.75 -7.69 13.29
N LEU A 130 -5.25 -6.85 12.40
CA LEU A 130 -4.52 -5.82 11.70
C LEU A 130 -4.96 -4.46 12.27
N ALA A 131 -4.05 -3.75 12.89
CA ALA A 131 -4.23 -2.38 13.35
C ALA A 131 -3.61 -1.41 12.34
N LEU A 132 -4.37 -0.38 12.00
CA LEU A 132 -3.95 0.73 11.16
C LEU A 132 -3.98 2.00 12.02
N THR A 133 -2.82 2.60 12.26
CA THR A 133 -2.68 3.76 13.14
C THR A 133 -2.19 4.95 12.32
N ILE A 134 -2.84 6.10 12.49
CA ILE A 134 -2.40 7.39 11.97
C ILE A 134 -1.95 8.23 13.16
N ASP A 135 -0.67 8.54 13.19
CA ASP A 135 -0.03 9.39 14.19
C ASP A 135 0.38 10.72 13.55
N PRO A 136 -0.41 11.79 13.73
CA PRO A 136 -0.09 13.11 13.20
C PRO A 136 1.03 13.83 13.97
N GLY A 137 1.51 13.26 15.09
CA GLY A 137 2.53 13.86 15.94
C GLY A 137 2.02 15.04 16.79
N GLY A 138 2.92 15.59 17.62
CA GLY A 138 2.62 16.69 18.53
C GLY A 138 1.54 16.33 19.56
N ASP A 139 0.66 17.29 19.85
CA ASP A 139 -0.45 17.13 20.82
C ASP A 139 -1.76 16.65 20.16
N MET A 140 -1.71 16.21 18.89
CA MET A 140 -2.90 15.71 18.20
C MET A 140 -3.17 14.24 18.54
N ASP A 141 -4.44 13.90 18.63
CA ASP A 141 -4.86 12.54 18.95
C ASP A 141 -4.52 11.55 17.83
N ARG A 142 -4.01 10.39 18.23
CA ARG A 142 -3.78 9.26 17.33
C ARG A 142 -5.10 8.61 16.95
N TYR A 143 -5.27 8.35 15.67
CA TYR A 143 -6.41 7.57 15.18
C TYR A 143 -5.97 6.13 14.93
N GLN A 144 -6.76 5.15 15.39
CA GLN A 144 -6.49 3.74 15.16
C GLN A 144 -7.77 3.00 14.79
N GLY A 145 -7.73 2.27 13.68
CA GLY A 145 -8.76 1.29 13.34
C GLY A 145 -8.18 -0.11 13.34
N ILE A 146 -8.97 -1.09 13.77
CA ILE A 146 -8.55 -2.48 13.94
C ILE A 146 -9.53 -3.37 13.17
N VAL A 147 -9.00 -4.34 12.42
CA VAL A 147 -9.79 -5.36 11.73
C VAL A 147 -9.28 -6.75 12.10
N ALA A 148 -10.19 -7.72 12.21
CA ALA A 148 -9.83 -9.11 12.45
C ALA A 148 -9.10 -9.72 11.25
N LEU A 149 -8.11 -10.56 11.54
CA LEU A 149 -7.50 -11.47 10.59
C LEU A 149 -8.08 -12.86 10.89
N ASP A 150 -8.79 -13.45 9.93
CA ASP A 150 -9.48 -14.74 10.08
C ASP A 150 -8.86 -15.78 9.15
N GLY A 151 -7.54 -15.93 9.18
CA GLY A 151 -6.81 -16.82 8.27
C GLY A 151 -6.72 -16.28 6.83
N THR A 152 -7.03 -15.00 6.63
CA THR A 152 -7.03 -14.32 5.34
C THR A 152 -5.64 -13.78 4.98
N VAL A 153 -5.46 -13.38 3.71
CA VAL A 153 -4.25 -12.65 3.29
C VAL A 153 -4.38 -11.15 3.61
N LEU A 154 -3.25 -10.44 3.66
CA LEU A 154 -3.21 -9.03 4.05
C LEU A 154 -4.15 -8.15 3.21
N ALA A 155 -4.20 -8.37 1.90
CA ALA A 155 -5.08 -7.64 0.99
C ALA A 155 -6.57 -7.80 1.36
N GLU A 156 -7.01 -9.01 1.72
CA GLU A 156 -8.40 -9.29 2.12
C GLU A 156 -8.77 -8.63 3.46
N ALA A 157 -7.82 -8.59 4.40
CA ALA A 157 -7.98 -7.89 5.66
C ALA A 157 -8.10 -6.37 5.44
N ALA A 158 -7.25 -5.79 4.60
CA ALA A 158 -7.32 -4.38 4.23
C ALA A 158 -8.64 -4.03 3.52
N HIS A 159 -9.12 -4.89 2.62
CA HIS A 159 -10.46 -4.77 2.03
C HIS A 159 -11.57 -4.73 3.08
N THR A 160 -11.46 -5.56 4.11
CA THR A 160 -12.43 -5.61 5.21
C THR A 160 -12.38 -4.36 6.08
N TYR A 161 -11.18 -3.86 6.38
CA TYR A 161 -10.97 -2.58 7.06
C TYR A 161 -11.70 -1.45 6.33
N PHE A 162 -11.44 -1.26 5.02
CA PHE A 162 -12.08 -0.19 4.26
C PHE A 162 -13.59 -0.30 4.18
N ARG A 163 -14.11 -1.53 4.06
CA ARG A 163 -15.55 -1.78 4.01
C ARG A 163 -16.23 -1.46 5.34
N GLN A 164 -15.61 -1.81 6.46
CA GLN A 164 -16.22 -1.68 7.80
C GLN A 164 -15.96 -0.31 8.45
N SER A 165 -14.71 0.14 8.43
CA SER A 165 -14.27 1.34 9.16
C SER A 165 -14.50 2.62 8.37
N GLU A 166 -14.29 2.59 7.06
CA GLU A 166 -14.37 3.81 6.21
C GLU A 166 -15.68 3.89 5.42
N GLN A 167 -16.44 2.80 5.30
CA GLN A 167 -17.63 2.69 4.45
C GLN A 167 -17.40 3.12 2.99
N LEU A 168 -16.14 3.01 2.51
CA LEU A 168 -15.74 3.38 1.17
C LEU A 168 -15.54 2.12 0.31
N PRO A 169 -16.31 1.95 -0.78
CA PRO A 169 -16.03 0.92 -1.78
C PRO A 169 -14.61 1.11 -2.34
N THR A 170 -13.70 0.26 -1.88
CA THR A 170 -12.27 0.34 -2.18
C THR A 170 -11.84 -0.91 -2.93
N PHE A 171 -11.28 -0.74 -4.12
CA PHE A 171 -10.55 -1.79 -4.81
C PHE A 171 -9.07 -1.64 -4.45
N LEU A 172 -8.43 -2.76 -4.09
CA LEU A 172 -7.04 -2.84 -3.68
C LEU A 172 -6.42 -4.09 -4.30
N HIS A 173 -5.28 -3.91 -4.95
CA HIS A 173 -4.45 -4.99 -5.43
C HIS A 173 -2.99 -4.72 -5.07
N LEU A 174 -2.32 -5.73 -4.54
CA LEU A 174 -0.94 -5.70 -4.08
C LEU A 174 -0.18 -6.81 -4.80
N ALA A 175 1.05 -6.55 -5.21
CA ALA A 175 1.90 -7.52 -5.89
C ALA A 175 3.35 -7.34 -5.43
N VAL A 176 4.02 -8.46 -5.15
CA VAL A 176 5.43 -8.51 -4.79
C VAL A 176 6.08 -9.67 -5.52
N ALA A 177 7.22 -9.41 -6.17
CA ALA A 177 7.95 -10.41 -6.92
C ALA A 177 9.44 -10.11 -6.95
N ARG A 178 10.26 -11.12 -7.22
CA ARG A 178 11.65 -10.93 -7.60
C ARG A 178 11.74 -10.75 -9.11
N GLN A 179 12.49 -9.76 -9.55
CA GLN A 179 12.87 -9.58 -10.95
C GLN A 179 14.35 -9.93 -11.12
N PHE A 180 14.72 -10.44 -12.29
CA PHE A 180 16.11 -10.57 -12.69
C PHE A 180 16.44 -9.52 -13.76
N LYS A 181 17.43 -8.66 -13.49
CA LYS A 181 17.98 -7.72 -14.48
C LYS A 181 19.23 -8.34 -15.10
N SER A 182 19.29 -8.42 -16.44
CA SER A 182 20.49 -8.82 -17.18
C SER A 182 21.38 -7.60 -17.48
N GLY A 183 22.68 -7.83 -17.70
CA GLY A 183 23.66 -6.78 -18.01
C GLY A 183 24.68 -6.56 -16.88
N GLU A 184 25.51 -5.52 -17.03
CA GLU A 184 26.51 -5.13 -16.04
C GLU A 184 25.81 -4.61 -14.77
N GLY A 185 26.17 -5.17 -13.60
CA GLY A 185 25.42 -4.94 -12.35
C GLY A 185 24.07 -5.70 -12.28
N GLY A 186 23.82 -6.65 -13.19
CA GLY A 186 22.64 -7.48 -13.20
C GLY A 186 22.52 -8.42 -11.99
N GLY A 187 21.29 -8.75 -11.63
CA GLY A 187 21.00 -9.56 -10.45
C GLY A 187 19.52 -9.67 -10.14
N TRP A 188 19.23 -10.46 -9.11
CA TRP A 188 17.89 -10.53 -8.54
C TRP A 188 17.65 -9.35 -7.61
N SER A 189 16.52 -8.68 -7.80
CA SER A 189 16.03 -7.62 -6.90
C SER A 189 14.54 -7.80 -6.64
N TRP A 190 14.07 -7.34 -5.49
CA TRP A 190 12.66 -7.26 -5.19
C TRP A 190 11.98 -6.12 -5.93
N ARG A 191 10.73 -6.36 -6.28
CA ARG A 191 9.78 -5.39 -6.83
C ARG A 191 8.49 -5.53 -6.06
N ALA A 192 7.90 -4.39 -5.73
CA ALA A 192 6.58 -4.37 -5.15
C ALA A 192 5.76 -3.25 -5.79
N GLY A 193 4.46 -3.46 -5.90
CA GLY A 193 3.57 -2.47 -6.45
C GLY A 193 2.14 -2.75 -6.06
N GLY A 194 1.31 -1.73 -6.22
CA GLY A 194 -0.09 -1.87 -5.90
C GLY A 194 -0.92 -0.74 -6.47
N ILE A 195 -2.21 -0.97 -6.52
CA ILE A 195 -3.20 0.01 -6.93
C ILE A 195 -4.34 0.03 -5.93
N MET A 196 -4.73 1.23 -5.55
CA MET A 196 -5.92 1.50 -4.76
C MET A 196 -6.86 2.39 -5.56
N ILE A 197 -8.14 2.03 -5.61
CA ILE A 197 -9.18 2.78 -6.32
C ILE A 197 -10.38 2.91 -5.39
N GLN A 198 -10.90 4.12 -5.26
CA GLN A 198 -12.08 4.41 -4.46
C GLN A 198 -13.09 5.18 -5.30
N HIS A 199 -14.36 4.83 -5.14
CA HIS A 199 -15.45 5.63 -5.69
C HIS A 199 -15.60 6.92 -4.89
N VAL A 200 -15.63 8.06 -5.60
CA VAL A 200 -16.06 9.31 -4.99
C VAL A 200 -17.55 9.44 -5.29
N PRO A 201 -18.41 9.68 -4.28
CA PRO A 201 -19.79 10.02 -4.54
C PRO A 201 -19.84 11.23 -5.48
N ALA A 202 -20.74 11.19 -6.47
CA ALA A 202 -21.05 12.40 -7.21
C ALA A 202 -21.46 13.47 -6.21
N VAL A 203 -20.78 14.62 -6.22
CA VAL A 203 -21.22 15.77 -5.42
C VAL A 203 -22.62 16.11 -5.90
N GLY A 204 -23.62 15.82 -5.08
CA GLY A 204 -24.99 16.27 -5.26
C GLY A 204 -25.04 17.77 -5.02
N GLY A 205 -24.72 18.56 -6.03
CA GLY A 205 -24.93 19.99 -6.10
C GLY A 205 -25.43 20.32 -7.49
N ASN A 206 -26.72 20.62 -7.60
CA ASN A 206 -27.35 21.06 -8.84
C ASN A 206 -26.57 22.26 -9.44
N PRO A 207 -26.07 22.19 -10.69
CA PRO A 207 -25.42 23.33 -11.33
C PRO A 207 -26.38 24.47 -11.67
N ASP A 208 -27.70 24.27 -11.58
CA ASP A 208 -28.70 25.26 -11.98
C ASP A 208 -29.70 25.57 -10.87
N ILE A 209 -29.38 26.57 -10.05
CA ILE A 209 -30.41 27.46 -9.50
C ILE A 209 -30.02 28.89 -9.89
N PRO A 210 -30.60 29.46 -10.96
CA PRO A 210 -30.59 30.90 -11.16
C PRO A 210 -31.55 31.51 -10.13
N GLY A 211 -31.04 31.89 -8.95
CA GLY A 211 -31.59 33.00 -8.18
C GLY A 211 -30.84 34.26 -8.62
N GLU A 212 -31.40 35.43 -8.87
CA GLU A 212 -32.66 36.00 -8.45
C GLU A 212 -32.80 37.30 -9.27
N HIS A 213 -33.83 37.45 -10.10
CA HIS A 213 -34.22 38.76 -10.63
C HIS A 213 -35.37 39.26 -9.76
N ALA A 214 -35.02 40.05 -8.74
CA ALA A 214 -36.00 40.88 -8.04
C ALA A 214 -36.56 41.93 -9.03
N PRO A 215 -37.87 42.23 -8.99
CA PRO A 215 -38.49 43.17 -9.92
C PRO A 215 -38.00 44.60 -9.71
N THR A 216 -37.66 45.28 -10.81
CA THR A 216 -37.42 46.73 -10.84
C THR A 216 -38.76 47.47 -10.69
N PRO A 217 -38.87 48.48 -9.81
CA PRO A 217 -40.12 49.21 -9.63
C PRO A 217 -40.34 50.24 -10.75
N ALA A 218 -41.59 50.35 -11.21
CA ALA A 218 -42.18 51.52 -11.87
C ALA A 218 -43.64 51.63 -11.44
#